data_AF-A0A972QMI4-F1
#
_entry.id   AF-A0A972QMI4-F1
#
_cell.length_a   1.000
_cell.length_b   1.000
_cell.length_c   1.000
_cell.angle_alpha   90.00
_cell.angle_beta   90.00
_cell.angle_gamma   90.00
#
_symmetry.space_group_name_H-M   'P 1'
#
loop_
_entity.id
_entity.type
_entity.pdbx_description
1 polymer ?
#
loop_
_entity_poly.entity_id
_entity_poly.type
_entity_poly.pdbx_seq_one_letter_code
_entity_poly.pdbx_strand_id
1 'polypeptide(L)'
;MAEEKSGGAASETKSEKFTRLATKRVKNAVSKVELITNLTSSSYEYTPEQVEKILNTLQGSVDKVKAAFSKQKIEKTDFQL
;
A
#
# COMPACT_ATOMS: atom_id res chain seq x y z
N MET A 1 1.24 -13.66 -40.05
CA MET A 1 -0.12 -13.33 -39.60
C MET A 1 0.02 -12.70 -38.23
N ALA A 2 0.05 -11.37 -38.21
CA ALA A 2 0.19 -10.60 -37.00
C ALA A 2 -1.14 -10.63 -36.26
N GLU A 3 -1.13 -11.16 -35.04
CA GLU A 3 -2.19 -10.86 -34.06
C GLU A 3 -1.68 -9.75 -33.16
N GLU A 4 -1.68 -8.52 -33.70
CA GLU A 4 -1.92 -7.36 -32.87
C GLU A 4 -3.41 -7.33 -32.54
N LYS A 5 -3.76 -7.63 -31.29
CA LYS A 5 -5.06 -7.25 -30.75
C LYS A 5 -4.92 -5.96 -29.95
N SER A 6 -4.98 -4.87 -30.71
CA SER A 6 -5.42 -3.57 -30.25
C SER A 6 -6.89 -3.62 -29.82
N GLY A 7 -7.27 -2.84 -28.80
CA GLY A 7 -8.64 -2.37 -28.65
C GLY A 7 -9.29 -2.65 -27.30
N GLY A 8 -9.37 -1.61 -26.47
CA GLY A 8 -10.22 -1.63 -25.28
C GLY A 8 -10.03 -0.45 -24.33
N ALA A 9 -10.12 0.79 -24.83
CA ALA A 9 -10.42 1.94 -23.97
C ALA A 9 -11.87 1.84 -23.47
N ALA A 10 -12.13 0.86 -22.60
CA ALA A 10 -13.35 0.80 -21.81
C ALA A 10 -13.04 1.54 -20.50
N SER A 11 -13.85 2.54 -20.18
CA SER A 11 -13.83 3.21 -18.88
C SER A 11 -13.83 2.17 -17.77
N GLU A 12 -12.65 1.91 -17.20
CA GLU A 12 -12.49 1.04 -16.04
C GLU A 12 -13.54 1.46 -15.00
N THR A 13 -14.39 0.54 -14.54
CA THR A 13 -15.33 0.90 -13.49
C THR A 13 -14.54 1.41 -12.28
N LYS A 14 -15.13 2.29 -11.46
CA LYS A 14 -14.44 2.83 -10.27
C LYS A 14 -13.86 1.71 -9.40
N SER A 15 -14.53 0.56 -9.35
CA SER A 15 -14.10 -0.64 -8.64
C SER A 15 -12.89 -1.33 -9.31
N GLU A 16 -12.93 -1.56 -10.62
CA GLU A 16 -11.79 -2.16 -11.35
C GLU A 16 -10.55 -1.26 -11.32
N LYS A 17 -10.74 0.06 -11.49
CA LYS A 17 -9.66 1.04 -11.34
C LYS A 17 -9.07 1.01 -9.94
N PHE A 18 -9.91 0.95 -8.91
CA PHE A 18 -9.46 0.81 -7.52
C PHE A 18 -8.66 -0.48 -7.34
N THR A 19 -9.16 -1.63 -7.77
CA THR A 19 -8.48 -2.93 -7.64
C THR A 19 -7.14 -2.92 -8.37
N ARG A 20 -7.08 -2.46 -9.62
CA ARG A 20 -5.81 -2.35 -10.39
C ARG A 20 -4.79 -1.49 -9.65
N LEU A 21 -5.23 -0.33 -9.19
CA LEU A 21 -4.40 0.64 -8.48
C LEU A 21 -3.97 0.16 -7.09
N ALA A 22 -4.84 -0.53 -6.37
CA ALA A 22 -4.58 -1.10 -5.05
C ALA A 22 -3.59 -2.26 -5.17
N THR A 23 -3.85 -3.23 -6.04
CA THR A 23 -2.95 -4.38 -6.28
C THR A 23 -1.56 -3.91 -6.68
N LYS A 24 -1.44 -2.96 -7.62
CA LYS A 24 -0.13 -2.43 -8.02
C LYS A 24 0.59 -1.73 -6.87
N ARG A 25 -0.12 -0.91 -6.07
CA ARG A 25 0.48 -0.19 -4.94
C ARG A 25 0.89 -1.12 -3.80
N VAL A 26 0.04 -2.08 -3.45
CA VAL A 26 0.33 -3.09 -2.43
C VAL A 26 1.52 -3.95 -2.85
N LYS A 27 1.55 -4.43 -4.09
CA LYS A 27 2.69 -5.21 -4.62
C LYS A 27 4.01 -4.43 -4.50
N ASN A 28 4.02 -3.17 -4.94
CA ASN A 28 5.21 -2.33 -4.81
C ASN A 28 5.61 -2.11 -3.34
N ALA A 29 4.65 -1.87 -2.45
CA ALA A 29 4.93 -1.70 -1.02
C ALA A 29 5.55 -2.96 -0.42
N VAL A 30 4.98 -4.14 -0.70
CA VAL A 30 5.52 -5.43 -0.26
C VAL A 30 6.94 -5.62 -0.78
N SER A 31 7.20 -5.40 -2.06
CA SER A 31 8.56 -5.52 -2.61
C SER A 31 9.56 -4.56 -1.97
N LYS A 32 9.14 -3.36 -1.54
CA LYS A 32 10.01 -2.45 -0.79
C LYS A 32 10.27 -2.94 0.63
N VAL A 33 9.27 -3.54 1.28
CA VAL A 33 9.46 -4.17 2.59
C VAL A 33 10.40 -5.38 2.50
N GLU A 34 10.30 -6.20 1.45
CA GLU A 34 11.22 -7.32 1.20
C GLU A 34 12.67 -6.85 1.04
N LEU A 35 12.90 -5.71 0.40
CA LEU A 35 14.25 -5.11 0.32
C LEU A 35 14.77 -4.69 1.69
N ILE A 36 13.90 -4.20 2.58
CA ILE A 36 14.26 -3.89 3.98
C ILE A 36 14.58 -5.18 4.74
N THR A 37 13.83 -6.26 4.51
CA THR A 37 14.15 -7.58 5.06
C THR A 37 15.50 -8.07 4.58
N ASN A 38 15.89 -7.79 3.33
CA ASN A 38 17.22 -8.15 2.83
C ASN A 38 18.37 -7.41 3.56
N LEU A 39 18.07 -6.30 4.28
CA LEU A 39 19.04 -5.63 5.14
C LEU A 39 19.34 -6.40 6.44
N THR A 40 18.57 -7.43 6.78
CA THR A 40 18.89 -8.32 7.91
C THR A 40 20.05 -9.26 7.62
N SER A 41 20.56 -9.26 6.38
CA SER A 41 21.76 -10.00 6.00
C SER A 41 22.94 -9.63 6.89
N SER A 42 23.79 -10.62 7.18
CA SER A 42 25.02 -10.51 7.97
C SER A 42 26.05 -9.54 7.39
N SER A 43 25.81 -8.97 6.20
CA SER A 43 26.64 -7.89 5.62
C SER A 43 26.38 -6.51 6.22
N TYR A 44 25.31 -6.33 7.00
CA TYR A 44 24.95 -5.05 7.60
C TYR A 44 24.91 -5.14 9.12
N GLU A 45 25.56 -4.18 9.78
CA GLU A 45 25.46 -4.00 11.22
C GLU A 45 24.32 -3.02 11.51
N TYR A 46 23.35 -3.45 12.31
CA TYR A 46 22.23 -2.62 12.73
C TYR A 46 22.05 -2.73 14.24
N THR A 47 21.66 -1.62 14.85
CA THR A 47 21.31 -1.62 16.28
C THR A 47 19.84 -2.02 16.46
N PRO A 48 19.47 -2.61 17.61
CA PRO A 48 18.07 -2.88 17.93
C PRO A 48 17.20 -1.61 17.83
N GLU A 49 17.72 -0.45 18.23
CA GLU A 49 17.02 0.84 18.10
C GLU A 49 16.73 1.24 16.65
N GLN A 50 17.64 0.95 15.72
CA GLN A 50 17.44 1.22 14.29
C GLN A 50 16.34 0.31 13.72
N VAL A 51 16.34 -0.96 14.10
CA VAL A 51 15.29 -1.93 13.72
C VAL A 51 13.93 -1.46 14.24
N GLU A 52 13.84 -1.07 15.51
CA GLU A 52 12.61 -0.54 16.09
C GLU A 52 12.12 0.72 15.39
N LYS A 53 13.01 1.65 15.01
CA LYS A 53 12.63 2.84 14.22
C LYS A 53 12.06 2.48 12.86
N ILE A 54 12.67 1.54 12.15
CA ILE A 54 12.21 1.07 10.84
C ILE A 54 10.82 0.44 10.98
N LEU A 55 10.66 -0.49 11.93
CA LEU A 55 9.39 -1.17 12.17
C LEU A 55 8.29 -0.20 12.60
N ASN A 56 8.57 0.73 13.52
CA ASN A 56 7.60 1.76 13.93
C ASN A 56 7.17 2.65 12.77
N THR A 57 8.09 3.01 11.88
CA THR A 57 7.78 3.84 10.70
C THR A 57 6.87 3.10 9.71
N LEU A 58 7.15 1.81 9.48
CA LEU A 58 6.33 0.94 8.64
C LEU A 58 4.93 0.75 9.26
N GLN A 59 4.87 0.42 10.55
CA GLN A 59 3.63 0.23 11.28
C GLN A 59 2.77 1.51 11.27
N GLY A 60 3.36 2.67 11.56
CA GLY A 60 2.66 3.96 11.51
C GLY A 60 2.12 4.29 10.11
N SER A 61 2.77 3.84 9.04
CA SER A 61 2.26 3.99 7.67
C SER A 61 1.04 3.10 7.42
N VAL A 62 1.06 1.85 7.90
CA VAL A 62 -0.08 0.93 7.84
C VAL A 62 -1.25 1.46 8.69
N ASP A 63 -0.98 2.00 9.87
CA ASP A 63 -2.00 2.58 10.74
C ASP A 63 -2.67 3.81 10.11
N LYS A 64 -1.91 4.66 9.40
CA LYS A 64 -2.49 5.76 8.61
C LYS A 64 -3.41 5.26 7.50
N VAL A 65 -3.01 4.19 6.79
CA VAL A 65 -3.85 3.56 5.76
C VAL A 65 -5.13 3.02 6.41
N LYS A 66 -5.00 2.26 7.51
CA LYS A 66 -6.12 1.72 8.27
C LYS A 66 -7.06 2.83 8.76
N ALA A 67 -6.52 3.92 9.28
CA ALA A 67 -7.28 5.08 9.72
C ALA A 67 -8.00 5.78 8.54
N ALA A 68 -7.36 5.92 7.38
CA ALA A 68 -7.99 6.49 6.19
C ALA A 68 -9.17 5.64 5.69
N PHE A 69 -9.01 4.32 5.64
CA PHE A 69 -10.10 3.40 5.29
C PHE A 69 -11.20 3.35 6.37
N SER A 70 -10.85 3.54 7.64
CA SER A 70 -11.81 3.56 8.75
C SER A 70 -12.59 4.88 8.83
N LYS A 71 -11.95 6.02 8.54
CA LYS A 71 -12.59 7.35 8.52
C LYS A 71 -13.63 7.47 7.41
N GLN A 72 -13.49 6.76 6.29
CA GLN A 72 -14.52 6.70 5.25
C GLN A 72 -15.84 6.08 5.74
N LYS A 73 -15.84 5.35 6.87
CA LYS A 73 -17.05 4.83 7.52
C LYS A 73 -17.67 5.82 8.52
N ILE A 74 -16.99 6.92 8.83
CA ILE A 74 -17.38 7.92 9.84
C ILE A 74 -17.41 9.32 9.20
N GLU A 75 -18.21 9.47 8.14
CA GLU A 75 -18.67 10.79 7.66
C GLU A 75 -20.21 10.85 7.77
N LYS A 76 -20.73 10.53 8.95
CA LYS A 76 -22.07 10.90 9.39
C LYS A 76 -22.08 11.10 10.91
N THR A 77 -21.37 12.12 11.38
CA THR A 77 -21.82 12.79 12.60
C THR A 77 -22.71 13.93 12.15
N ASP A 78 -23.94 13.57 11.76
CA ASP A 78 -25.06 14.49 11.69
C ASP A 78 -25.33 14.91 13.14
N PHE A 79 -24.68 15.98 13.57
CA PHE A 79 -24.97 16.60 14.85
C PHE A 79 -26.22 17.46 14.63
N GLN A 80 -27.39 16.92 14.97
CA GLN A 80 -28.62 17.72 15.10
C GLN A 80 -28.74 18.20 16.55
N LEU A 81 -28.99 19.51 16.70
CA LEU A 81 -29.43 20.14 17.95
C LEU A 81 -30.96 20.09 18.02
#